data_AF-A0AAV5Y484-F1
#
_entry.id   AF-A0AAV5Y484-F1
#
_cell.length_a   1.000
_cell.length_b   1.000
_cell.length_c   1.000
_cell.angle_alpha   90.00
_cell.angle_beta   90.00
_cell.angle_gamma   90.00
#
_symmetry.space_group_name_H-M   'P 1'
#
loop_
_entity.id
_entity.type
_entity.pdbx_description
1 polymer ?
#
loop_
_entity_poly.entity_id
_entity_poly.type
_entity_poly.pdbx_seq_one_letter_code
_entity_poly.pdbx_strand_id
1 'polypeptide(L)'
;MIDLVRDIEAQIAGARTDVTRQSVGVIREIGDGVARVEGLADAMLNEMLDLGHGVTGLALNLDDTEVAVIILGDYTLLQEGDEVRGTGKLLQVPVGKGLLGRVVNTLGEPLDAKGPIAADTAYPVEKLAPGIIRRRPVGQPVQTGIMAIDAMIPIGRGQRELIIGDRSTGKTTICIDTILSQARLNKAAEEAGDTTYRPLYCIYVAIGQKQSTIARLIAVLEEAGALPYTIVLASPAADSATNQYLAPFAGAAMGEWFMDNGMDALIVYDDLSKHAVAYRQVSLVLKRPSGREAYPGDVFYLHSRLLERAARVGEQFGNGSLTALPIIETQAGDVSAYIPTNVISITDGQIYLETDLFYQGVRPAISVGLSVSRVGSAAQLKAMKQVAGQLKGDLAQFRELAAFAQFGSELDAATQAKIDRGKRIVELFKQP
;
A
#
# COMPACT_ATOMS: atom_id res chain seq x y z
N MET A 1 16.79 -4.13 38.11
CA MET A 1 15.76 -4.63 39.06
C MET A 1 15.04 -3.49 39.76
N ILE A 2 15.74 -2.47 40.29
CA ILE A 2 15.11 -1.33 40.98
C ILE A 2 14.19 -0.51 40.05
N ASP A 3 14.59 -0.26 38.79
CA ASP A 3 13.75 0.50 37.84
C ASP A 3 12.48 -0.27 37.41
N LEU A 4 12.57 -1.59 37.22
CA LEU A 4 11.41 -2.40 36.85
C LEU A 4 10.35 -2.43 37.95
N VAL A 5 10.78 -2.54 39.21
CA VAL A 5 9.86 -2.49 40.36
C VAL A 5 9.20 -1.13 40.46
N ARG A 6 9.97 -0.05 40.22
CA ARG A 6 9.45 1.32 40.26
C ARG A 6 8.47 1.62 39.13
N ASP A 7 8.71 1.08 37.94
CA ASP A 7 7.78 1.18 36.80
C ASP A 7 6.48 0.41 37.05
N ILE A 8 6.57 -0.80 37.62
CA ILE A 8 5.39 -1.59 38.00
C ILE A 8 4.61 -0.88 39.12
N GLU A 9 5.29 -0.36 40.14
CA GLU A 9 4.66 0.44 41.21
C GLU A 9 3.97 1.68 40.65
N ALA A 10 4.58 2.37 39.69
CA ALA A 10 3.99 3.52 39.01
C ALA A 10 2.75 3.13 38.18
N GLN A 11 2.78 2.00 37.48
CA GLN A 11 1.62 1.48 36.74
C GLN A 11 0.46 1.09 37.66
N ILE A 12 0.75 0.43 38.79
CA ILE A 12 -0.26 0.07 39.79
C ILE A 12 -0.86 1.32 40.43
N ALA A 13 -0.03 2.31 40.80
CA ALA A 13 -0.50 3.56 41.38
C ALA A 13 -1.31 4.42 40.38
N GLY A 14 -1.02 4.29 39.08
CA GLY A 14 -1.74 4.96 38.00
C GLY A 14 -3.04 4.29 37.58
N ALA A 15 -3.33 3.07 38.06
CA ALA A 15 -4.53 2.33 37.70
C ALA A 15 -5.78 3.00 38.27
N ARG A 16 -6.53 3.68 37.41
CA ARG A 16 -7.84 4.26 37.75
C ARG A 16 -8.94 3.28 37.35
N THR A 17 -9.76 2.89 38.31
CA THR A 17 -10.99 2.13 38.06
C THR A 17 -12.10 3.12 37.71
N ASP A 18 -12.26 3.44 36.43
CA ASP A 18 -13.44 4.14 35.93
C ASP A 18 -14.57 3.13 35.69
N VAL A 19 -15.76 3.41 36.22
CA VAL A 19 -16.97 2.61 35.95
C VAL A 19 -17.60 3.15 34.67
N THR A 20 -17.24 2.57 33.53
CA THR A 20 -17.84 2.89 32.23
C THR A 20 -18.95 1.89 31.89
N ARG A 21 -20.12 2.40 31.49
CA ARG A 21 -21.18 1.57 30.92
C ARG A 21 -20.68 1.01 29.59
N GLN A 22 -20.49 -0.31 29.52
CA GLN A 22 -20.08 -1.02 28.31
C GLN A 22 -21.27 -1.78 27.72
N SER A 23 -21.37 -1.78 26.40
CA SER A 23 -22.29 -2.62 25.66
C SER A 23 -21.73 -4.05 25.70
N VAL A 24 -22.55 -5.02 26.09
CA VAL A 24 -22.13 -6.43 26.22
C VAL A 24 -23.00 -7.28 25.30
N GLY A 25 -22.39 -8.29 24.69
CA GLY A 25 -23.06 -9.32 23.91
C GLY A 25 -22.48 -10.70 24.17
N VAL A 26 -23.06 -11.70 23.52
CA VAL A 26 -22.66 -13.10 23.64
C VAL A 26 -22.54 -13.72 22.26
N ILE A 27 -21.46 -14.45 22.01
CA ILE A 27 -21.26 -15.18 20.75
C ILE A 27 -22.32 -16.29 20.64
N ARG A 28 -23.09 -16.27 19.56
CA ARG A 28 -24.09 -17.30 19.20
C ARG A 28 -23.57 -18.29 18.18
N GLU A 29 -22.79 -17.81 17.23
CA GLU A 29 -22.21 -18.63 16.19
C GLU A 29 -20.81 -18.10 15.90
N ILE A 30 -19.86 -19.00 15.66
CA ILE A 30 -18.51 -18.67 15.23
C ILE A 30 -18.07 -19.65 14.13
N GLY A 31 -17.52 -19.11 13.05
CA GLY A 31 -17.03 -19.90 11.93
C GLY A 31 -16.23 -19.05 10.96
N ASP A 32 -15.16 -19.62 10.40
CA ASP A 32 -14.34 -19.03 9.34
C ASP A 32 -13.90 -17.57 9.61
N GLY A 33 -13.59 -17.25 10.86
CA GLY A 33 -13.13 -15.91 11.27
C GLY A 33 -14.24 -14.86 11.44
N VAL A 34 -15.51 -15.28 11.44
CA VAL A 34 -16.67 -14.43 11.72
C VAL A 34 -17.43 -14.97 12.92
N ALA A 35 -17.91 -14.07 13.78
CA ALA A 35 -18.80 -14.38 14.88
C ALA A 35 -20.13 -13.62 14.71
N ARG A 36 -21.23 -14.26 15.10
CA ARG A 36 -22.53 -13.61 15.29
C ARG A 36 -22.74 -13.40 16.78
N VAL A 37 -22.92 -12.15 17.16
CA VAL A 37 -23.01 -11.74 18.56
C VAL A 37 -24.40 -11.20 18.84
N GLU A 38 -25.12 -11.80 19.78
CA GLU A 38 -26.38 -11.26 20.26
C GLU A 38 -26.12 -10.21 21.34
N GLY A 39 -26.91 -9.14 21.36
CA GLY A 39 -26.73 -8.01 22.28
C GLY A 39 -26.02 -6.86 21.59
N LEU A 40 -25.05 -6.24 22.26
CA LEU A 40 -24.30 -5.10 21.72
C LEU A 40 -25.19 -3.95 21.21
N ALA A 41 -26.29 -3.62 21.92
CA ALA A 41 -27.33 -2.69 21.46
C ALA A 41 -26.81 -1.28 21.09
N ASP A 42 -25.74 -0.83 21.75
CA ASP A 42 -25.11 0.47 21.50
C ASP A 42 -23.90 0.41 20.54
N ALA A 43 -23.66 -0.73 19.86
CA ALA A 43 -22.49 -0.88 18.99
C ALA A 43 -22.56 -0.02 17.74
N MET A 44 -21.42 0.58 17.39
CA MET A 44 -21.26 1.36 16.17
C MET A 44 -20.72 0.49 15.02
N LEU A 45 -21.06 0.85 13.79
CA LEU A 45 -20.42 0.27 12.62
C LEU A 45 -18.92 0.57 12.65
N ASN A 46 -18.09 -0.45 12.42
CA ASN A 46 -16.63 -0.41 12.53
C ASN A 46 -16.09 -0.17 13.96
N GLU A 47 -16.89 -0.42 14.99
CA GLU A 47 -16.41 -0.44 16.37
C GLU A 47 -15.50 -1.65 16.61
N MET A 48 -14.42 -1.44 17.35
CA MET A 48 -13.62 -2.53 17.91
C MET A 48 -14.35 -3.16 19.09
N LEU A 49 -14.35 -4.48 19.12
CA LEU A 49 -14.92 -5.26 20.19
C LEU A 49 -13.80 -6.06 20.86
N ASP A 50 -13.86 -6.18 22.18
CA ASP A 50 -13.04 -7.11 22.94
C ASP A 50 -13.78 -8.45 22.99
N LEU A 51 -13.23 -9.47 22.33
CA LEU A 51 -13.77 -10.82 22.30
C LEU A 51 -13.21 -11.70 23.44
N GLY A 52 -12.40 -11.11 24.34
CA GLY A 52 -11.63 -11.86 25.32
C GLY A 52 -10.39 -12.50 24.71
N HIS A 53 -9.58 -13.16 25.54
CA HIS A 53 -8.36 -13.88 25.12
C HIS A 53 -7.34 -13.03 24.34
N GLY A 54 -7.41 -11.70 24.42
CA GLY A 54 -6.59 -10.79 23.62
C GLY A 54 -6.99 -10.71 22.15
N VAL A 55 -8.15 -11.25 21.78
CA VAL A 55 -8.68 -11.24 20.41
C VAL A 55 -9.57 -10.02 20.21
N THR A 56 -9.32 -9.28 19.14
CA THR A 56 -10.11 -8.09 18.79
C THR A 56 -11.15 -8.46 17.74
N GLY A 57 -12.37 -7.98 17.88
CA GLY A 57 -13.42 -8.07 16.87
C GLY A 57 -13.67 -6.73 16.19
N LEU A 58 -14.23 -6.74 14.99
CA LEU A 58 -14.72 -5.56 14.28
C LEU A 58 -16.19 -5.74 13.93
N ALA A 59 -17.06 -4.87 14.46
CA ALA A 59 -18.48 -4.86 14.12
C ALA A 59 -18.69 -4.39 12.67
N LEU A 60 -19.28 -5.23 11.82
CA LEU A 60 -19.38 -4.96 10.38
C LEU A 60 -20.80 -5.01 9.79
N ASN A 61 -21.68 -5.86 10.32
CA ASN A 61 -23.11 -5.76 10.05
C ASN A 61 -23.85 -5.61 11.38
N LEU A 62 -24.81 -4.68 11.43
CA LEU A 62 -25.70 -4.48 12.57
C LEU A 62 -27.10 -4.91 12.09
N ASP A 63 -27.50 -6.14 12.43
CA ASP A 63 -28.82 -6.67 12.13
C ASP A 63 -29.76 -6.44 13.34
N ASP A 64 -31.06 -6.66 13.16
CA ASP A 64 -32.07 -6.35 14.18
C ASP A 64 -31.86 -7.08 15.52
N THR A 65 -31.27 -8.29 15.48
CA THR A 65 -31.10 -9.17 16.64
C THR A 65 -29.66 -9.55 16.93
N GLU A 66 -28.75 -9.33 15.98
CA GLU A 66 -27.37 -9.79 16.05
C GLU A 66 -26.42 -8.82 15.36
N VAL A 67 -25.16 -8.81 15.82
CA VAL A 67 -24.07 -8.09 15.20
C VAL A 67 -23.12 -9.10 14.57
N ALA A 68 -22.86 -8.96 13.29
CA ALA A 68 -21.82 -9.74 12.62
C ALA A 68 -20.45 -9.08 12.89
N VAL A 69 -19.59 -9.82 13.56
CA VAL A 69 -18.27 -9.39 14.01
C VAL A 69 -17.24 -10.16 13.23
N ILE A 70 -16.28 -9.46 12.63
CA ILE A 70 -15.12 -10.13 12.06
C ILE A 70 -13.97 -10.16 13.07
N ILE A 71 -13.34 -11.32 13.19
CA ILE A 71 -12.31 -11.60 14.17
C ILE A 71 -10.93 -11.20 13.62
N LEU A 72 -10.19 -10.44 14.44
CA LEU A 72 -8.81 -10.00 14.24
C LEU A 72 -7.93 -10.73 15.26
N GLY A 73 -7.36 -11.85 14.81
CA GLY A 73 -6.57 -12.74 15.66
C GLY A 73 -6.93 -14.20 15.44
N ASP A 74 -6.55 -15.03 16.42
CA ASP A 74 -6.82 -16.46 16.39
C ASP A 74 -8.25 -16.75 16.86
N TYR A 75 -9.13 -17.02 15.89
CA TYR A 75 -10.54 -17.33 16.15
C TYR A 75 -10.74 -18.69 16.84
N THR A 76 -9.72 -19.57 16.88
CA THR A 76 -9.84 -20.89 17.51
C THR A 76 -9.88 -20.84 19.03
N LEU A 77 -9.54 -19.68 19.60
CA LEU A 77 -9.60 -19.43 21.04
C LEU A 77 -11.00 -19.06 21.54
N LEU A 78 -11.93 -18.79 20.61
CA LEU A 78 -13.28 -18.33 20.91
C LEU A 78 -14.29 -19.46 20.72
N GLN A 79 -15.38 -19.42 21.50
CA GLN A 79 -16.45 -20.41 21.48
C GLN A 79 -17.83 -19.75 21.63
N GLU A 80 -18.88 -20.51 21.30
CA GLU A 80 -20.25 -20.10 21.59
C GLU A 80 -20.45 -19.88 23.09
N GLY A 81 -21.15 -18.80 23.45
CA GLY A 81 -21.39 -18.40 24.84
C GLY A 81 -20.35 -17.43 25.41
N ASP A 82 -19.24 -17.18 24.70
CA ASP A 82 -18.24 -16.21 25.16
C ASP A 82 -18.81 -14.79 25.15
N GLU A 83 -18.39 -14.01 26.15
CA GLU A 83 -18.81 -12.61 26.32
C GLU A 83 -18.01 -11.69 25.40
N VAL A 84 -18.71 -10.76 24.74
CA VAL A 84 -18.14 -9.76 23.85
C VAL A 84 -18.43 -8.37 24.41
N ARG A 85 -17.41 -7.51 24.46
CA ARG A 85 -17.54 -6.16 25.02
C ARG A 85 -17.26 -5.10 23.96
N GLY A 86 -18.17 -4.11 23.87
CA GLY A 86 -17.95 -2.90 23.09
C GLY A 86 -16.86 -2.03 23.70
N THR A 87 -15.89 -1.62 22.89
CA THR A 87 -14.81 -0.73 23.35
C THR A 87 -15.19 0.75 23.26
N GLY A 88 -16.28 1.08 22.56
CA GLY A 88 -16.70 2.45 22.25
C GLY A 88 -15.76 3.20 21.30
N LYS A 89 -14.80 2.49 20.68
CA LYS A 89 -13.79 3.07 19.79
C LYS A 89 -13.89 2.44 18.42
N LEU A 90 -13.89 3.28 17.39
CA LEU A 90 -13.70 2.82 16.01
C LEU A 90 -12.30 2.23 15.85
N LEU A 91 -12.15 1.32 14.87
CA LEU A 91 -10.86 0.72 14.55
C LEU A 91 -9.80 1.79 14.28
N GLN A 92 -8.74 1.77 15.09
CA GLN A 92 -7.64 2.73 15.04
C GLN A 92 -6.31 2.00 15.21
N VAL A 93 -5.26 2.55 14.60
CA VAL A 93 -3.90 2.02 14.68
C VAL A 93 -2.94 3.08 15.22
N PRO A 94 -1.88 2.69 15.95
CA PRO A 94 -0.84 3.61 16.34
C PRO A 94 -0.19 4.23 15.10
N VAL A 95 0.12 5.52 15.19
CA VAL A 95 0.81 6.29 14.15
C VAL A 95 1.88 7.17 14.76
N GLY A 96 2.92 7.49 13.98
CA GLY A 96 4.01 8.34 14.43
C GLY A 96 5.38 7.93 13.88
N LYS A 97 6.40 8.74 14.17
CA LYS A 97 7.78 8.45 13.75
C LYS A 97 8.39 7.24 14.44
N GLY A 98 7.89 6.85 15.62
CA GLY A 98 8.37 5.66 16.34
C GLY A 98 8.10 4.33 15.62
N LEU A 99 7.28 4.33 14.56
CA LEU A 99 7.08 3.18 13.68
C LEU A 99 8.19 3.00 12.64
N LEU A 100 9.00 4.03 12.37
CA LEU A 100 10.07 3.94 11.38
C LEU A 100 11.10 2.88 11.81
N GLY A 101 11.46 2.00 10.89
CA GLY A 101 12.35 0.86 11.15
C GLY A 101 11.73 -0.31 11.90
N ARG A 102 10.40 -0.28 12.09
CA ARG A 102 9.63 -1.33 12.75
C ARG A 102 8.88 -2.20 11.74
N VAL A 103 8.68 -3.45 12.13
CA VAL A 103 7.78 -4.39 11.45
C VAL A 103 6.56 -4.57 12.34
N VAL A 104 5.37 -4.33 11.80
CA VAL A 104 4.11 -4.35 12.55
C VAL A 104 3.04 -5.20 11.88
N ASN A 105 2.09 -5.70 12.67
CA ASN A 105 0.90 -6.37 12.16
C ASN A 105 -0.18 -5.34 11.76
N THR A 106 -1.36 -5.85 11.34
CA THR A 106 -2.50 -5.02 10.92
C THR A 106 -3.06 -4.10 12.02
N LEU A 107 -2.89 -4.45 13.30
CA LEU A 107 -3.28 -3.62 14.45
C LEU A 107 -2.18 -2.63 14.87
N GLY A 108 -1.02 -2.65 14.21
CA GLY A 108 0.13 -1.82 14.55
C GLY A 108 0.97 -2.35 15.71
N GLU A 109 0.79 -3.62 16.09
CA GLU A 109 1.60 -4.27 17.12
C GLU A 109 2.93 -4.76 16.52
N PRO A 110 4.04 -4.66 17.27
CA PRO A 110 5.36 -5.01 16.75
C PRO A 110 5.53 -6.53 16.57
N LEU A 111 6.05 -6.92 15.40
CA LEU A 111 6.40 -8.30 15.05
C LEU A 111 7.92 -8.56 15.07
N ASP A 112 8.72 -7.52 15.29
CA ASP A 112 10.19 -7.54 15.16
C ASP A 112 10.95 -7.83 16.46
N ALA A 113 10.25 -8.10 17.56
CA ALA A 113 10.81 -8.32 18.89
C ALA A 113 11.70 -7.18 19.44
N LYS A 114 11.63 -5.97 18.85
CA LYS A 114 12.39 -4.77 19.30
C LYS A 114 11.72 -4.04 20.48
N GLY A 115 10.78 -4.68 21.16
CA GLY A 115 10.00 -4.09 22.26
C GLY A 115 8.80 -3.26 21.79
N PRO A 116 8.10 -2.55 22.70
CA PRO A 116 6.92 -1.77 22.37
C PRO A 116 7.24 -0.59 21.44
N ILE A 117 6.21 -0.06 20.78
CA ILE A 117 6.32 1.08 19.85
C ILE A 117 5.92 2.35 20.59
N ALA A 118 6.80 3.35 20.57
CA ALA A 118 6.45 4.70 21.00
C ALA A 118 5.62 5.38 19.90
N ALA A 119 4.30 5.22 19.96
CA ALA A 119 3.38 5.89 19.04
C ALA A 119 3.10 7.32 19.51
N ASP A 120 2.96 8.25 18.56
CA ASP A 120 2.63 9.65 18.86
C ASP A 120 1.13 9.81 19.15
N THR A 121 0.29 9.10 18.39
CA THR A 121 -1.18 9.08 18.54
C THR A 121 -1.77 7.84 17.85
N ALA A 122 -3.09 7.74 17.80
CA ALA A 122 -3.81 6.72 17.04
C ALA A 122 -4.69 7.36 15.96
N TYR A 123 -4.65 6.83 14.75
CA TYR A 123 -5.52 7.26 13.65
C TYR A 123 -6.57 6.20 13.34
N PRO A 124 -7.81 6.61 13.00
CA PRO A 124 -8.81 5.67 12.53
C PRO A 124 -8.34 5.02 11.22
N VAL A 125 -8.52 3.72 11.11
CA VAL A 125 -8.17 2.94 9.92
C VAL A 125 -9.04 3.35 8.73
N GLU A 126 -10.31 3.67 8.97
CA GLU A 126 -11.21 4.25 7.98
C GLU A 126 -11.29 5.77 8.14
N LYS A 127 -10.40 6.49 7.44
CA LYS A 127 -10.40 7.95 7.35
C LYS A 127 -10.97 8.41 6.01
N LEU A 128 -11.71 9.52 6.03
CA LEU A 128 -12.17 10.17 4.81
C LEU A 128 -10.99 10.77 4.03
N ALA A 129 -10.98 10.54 2.73
CA ALA A 129 -9.97 11.10 1.83
C ALA A 129 -9.99 12.65 1.83
N PRO A 130 -8.85 13.32 1.59
CA PRO A 130 -8.81 14.77 1.43
C PRO A 130 -9.69 15.21 0.24
N GLY A 131 -10.68 16.08 0.49
CA GLY A 131 -11.52 16.66 -0.56
C GLY A 131 -10.75 17.61 -1.48
N ILE A 132 -11.37 18.01 -2.60
CA ILE A 132 -10.74 18.80 -3.68
C ILE A 132 -10.07 20.08 -3.15
N ILE A 133 -10.74 20.83 -2.27
CA ILE A 133 -10.22 22.09 -1.69
C ILE A 133 -8.94 21.87 -0.88
N ARG A 134 -8.77 20.68 -0.28
CA ARG A 134 -7.56 20.34 0.48
C ARG A 134 -6.38 19.97 -0.40
N ARG A 135 -6.61 19.61 -1.66
CA ARG A 135 -5.57 19.12 -2.57
C ARG A 135 -4.87 20.26 -3.30
N ARG A 136 -3.67 19.99 -3.79
CA ARG A 136 -2.94 20.81 -4.76
C ARG A 136 -2.42 19.96 -5.91
N PRO A 137 -2.14 20.56 -7.08
CA PRO A 137 -1.49 19.84 -8.17
C PRO A 137 -0.16 19.20 -7.77
N VAL A 138 0.08 18.00 -8.29
CA VAL A 138 1.33 17.26 -8.11
C VAL A 138 2.40 17.85 -9.04
N GLY A 139 3.54 18.24 -8.48
CA GLY A 139 4.66 18.81 -9.26
C GLY A 139 6.06 18.54 -8.69
N GLN A 140 6.16 17.86 -7.54
CA GLN A 140 7.44 17.45 -6.97
C GLN A 140 7.67 15.97 -7.31
N PRO A 141 8.84 15.59 -7.85
CA PRO A 141 9.10 14.20 -8.23
C PRO A 141 9.31 13.28 -7.03
N VAL A 142 8.96 12.00 -7.22
CA VAL A 142 9.49 10.85 -6.50
C VAL A 142 10.54 10.21 -7.43
N GLN A 143 11.80 10.21 -7.01
CA GLN A 143 12.91 9.69 -7.81
C GLN A 143 13.04 8.18 -7.59
N THR A 144 12.54 7.37 -8.52
CA THR A 144 12.59 5.90 -8.36
C THR A 144 14.02 5.36 -8.43
N GLY A 145 14.93 6.08 -9.09
CA GLY A 145 16.28 5.58 -9.37
C GLY A 145 16.30 4.58 -10.53
N ILE A 146 15.15 4.37 -11.18
CA ILE A 146 14.99 3.52 -12.35
C ILE A 146 14.84 4.44 -13.55
N MET A 147 15.86 4.47 -14.41
CA MET A 147 15.94 5.43 -15.52
C MET A 147 14.72 5.37 -16.43
N ALA A 148 14.21 4.16 -16.71
CA ALA A 148 13.04 3.97 -17.56
C ALA A 148 11.79 4.65 -16.99
N ILE A 149 11.58 4.59 -15.67
CA ILE A 149 10.43 5.19 -15.00
C ILE A 149 10.62 6.70 -14.91
N ASP A 150 11.74 7.16 -14.33
CA ASP A 150 11.98 8.59 -14.09
C ASP A 150 12.02 9.41 -15.39
N ALA A 151 12.43 8.80 -16.52
CA ALA A 151 12.45 9.43 -17.83
C ALA A 151 11.10 9.37 -18.57
N MET A 152 10.41 8.22 -18.59
CA MET A 152 9.23 8.02 -19.45
C MET A 152 7.88 8.10 -18.72
N ILE A 153 7.84 7.65 -17.46
CA ILE A 153 6.61 7.49 -16.67
C ILE A 153 6.90 8.06 -15.26
N PRO A 154 7.14 9.38 -15.16
CA PRO A 154 7.55 9.99 -13.91
C PRO A 154 6.45 9.87 -12.84
N ILE A 155 6.87 9.65 -11.60
CA ILE A 155 5.98 9.59 -10.44
C ILE A 155 6.18 10.85 -9.60
N GLY A 156 5.08 11.48 -9.20
CA GLY A 156 5.07 12.67 -8.35
C GLY A 156 4.64 12.41 -6.92
N ARG A 157 5.02 13.32 -6.02
CA ARG A 157 4.63 13.33 -4.61
C ARG A 157 3.13 13.62 -4.47
N GLY A 158 2.37 12.64 -4.00
CA GLY A 158 0.91 12.66 -3.96
C GLY A 158 0.20 11.98 -5.13
N GLN A 159 0.93 11.36 -6.06
CA GLN A 159 0.39 10.61 -7.19
C GLN A 159 0.07 9.16 -6.80
N ARG A 160 -0.84 8.52 -7.53
CA ARG A 160 -1.12 7.08 -7.44
C ARG A 160 -0.68 6.41 -8.74
N GLU A 161 0.40 5.64 -8.72
CA GLU A 161 0.91 4.97 -9.92
C GLU A 161 0.85 3.45 -9.75
N LEU A 162 0.00 2.81 -10.55
CA LEU A 162 -0.21 1.35 -10.51
C LEU A 162 0.99 0.60 -11.08
N ILE A 163 1.52 -0.38 -10.34
CA ILE A 163 2.48 -1.35 -10.87
C ILE A 163 1.71 -2.63 -11.21
N ILE A 164 1.55 -2.93 -12.49
CA ILE A 164 0.71 -4.04 -12.96
C ILE A 164 1.49 -4.96 -13.88
N GLY A 165 1.28 -6.27 -13.73
CA GLY A 165 1.84 -7.27 -14.62
C GLY A 165 1.74 -8.67 -14.05
N ASP A 166 2.20 -9.63 -14.84
CA ASP A 166 2.12 -11.04 -14.47
C ASP A 166 3.07 -11.38 -13.33
N ARG A 167 2.90 -12.57 -12.78
CA ARG A 167 3.78 -13.12 -11.75
C ARG A 167 5.24 -13.10 -12.20
N SER A 168 6.14 -12.75 -11.28
CA SER A 168 7.60 -12.77 -11.49
C SER A 168 8.14 -11.83 -12.58
N THR A 169 7.46 -10.70 -12.85
CA THR A 169 7.89 -9.70 -13.84
C THR A 169 8.73 -8.54 -13.28
N GLY A 170 9.00 -8.52 -11.97
CA GLY A 170 9.79 -7.47 -11.30
C GLY A 170 8.97 -6.39 -10.57
N LYS A 171 7.66 -6.59 -10.39
CA LYS A 171 6.76 -5.63 -9.71
C LYS A 171 7.27 -5.19 -8.34
N THR A 172 7.54 -6.15 -7.45
CA THR A 172 8.05 -5.91 -6.10
C THR A 172 9.44 -5.26 -6.15
N THR A 173 10.31 -5.66 -7.08
CA THR A 173 11.65 -5.09 -7.25
C THR A 173 11.59 -3.59 -7.54
N ILE A 174 10.72 -3.15 -8.45
CA ILE A 174 10.55 -1.71 -8.76
C ILE A 174 10.18 -0.90 -7.50
N CYS A 175 9.28 -1.43 -6.68
CA CYS A 175 8.86 -0.77 -5.45
C CYS A 175 9.98 -0.75 -4.39
N ILE A 176 10.71 -1.86 -4.22
CA ILE A 176 11.85 -1.93 -3.30
C ILE A 176 12.94 -0.95 -3.75
N ASP A 177 13.34 -0.96 -5.02
CA ASP A 177 14.37 -0.06 -5.56
C ASP A 177 13.97 1.41 -5.38
N THR A 178 12.69 1.72 -5.53
CA THR A 178 12.16 3.05 -5.24
C THR A 178 12.38 3.41 -3.76
N ILE A 179 12.06 2.52 -2.81
CA ILE A 179 12.32 2.75 -1.38
C ILE A 179 13.81 2.93 -1.10
N LEU A 180 14.67 2.10 -1.70
CA LEU A 180 16.12 2.19 -1.55
C LEU A 180 16.68 3.52 -2.09
N SER A 181 16.18 3.96 -3.25
CA SER A 181 16.53 5.26 -3.84
C SER A 181 16.17 6.42 -2.90
N GLN A 182 14.98 6.38 -2.29
CA GLN A 182 14.54 7.42 -1.36
C GLN A 182 15.36 7.42 -0.07
N ALA A 183 15.68 6.25 0.49
CA ALA A 183 16.57 6.14 1.63
C ALA A 183 17.97 6.72 1.33
N ARG A 184 18.53 6.42 0.16
CA ARG A 184 19.81 6.99 -0.28
C ARG A 184 19.76 8.52 -0.36
N LEU A 185 18.67 9.08 -0.90
CA LEU A 185 18.49 10.53 -1.00
C LEU A 185 18.29 11.19 0.36
N ASN A 186 17.51 10.58 1.26
CA ASN A 186 17.35 11.06 2.63
C ASN A 186 18.69 11.10 3.36
N LYS A 187 19.44 9.99 3.32
CA LYS A 187 20.77 9.89 3.95
C LYS A 187 21.76 10.92 3.38
N ALA A 188 21.82 11.07 2.06
CA ALA A 188 22.69 12.06 1.42
C ALA A 188 22.35 13.49 1.83
N ALA A 189 21.07 13.82 1.97
CA ALA A 189 20.63 15.14 2.44
C ALA A 189 20.97 15.37 3.93
N GLU A 190 20.80 14.34 4.77
CA GLU A 190 21.18 14.40 6.19
C GLU A 190 22.70 14.57 6.36
N GLU A 191 23.51 13.82 5.63
CA GLU A 191 24.98 13.94 5.63
C GLU A 191 25.46 15.31 5.13
N ALA A 192 24.74 15.89 4.16
CA ALA A 192 25.02 17.24 3.66
C ALA A 192 24.48 18.36 4.56
N GLY A 193 23.66 18.05 5.57
CA GLY A 193 22.96 19.04 6.38
C GLY A 193 21.97 19.91 5.59
N ASP A 194 21.41 19.39 4.49
CA ASP A 194 20.50 20.13 3.61
C ASP A 194 19.10 20.24 4.23
N THR A 195 18.82 21.41 4.83
CA THR A 195 17.52 21.72 5.43
C THR A 195 16.43 22.02 4.41
N THR A 196 16.76 22.15 3.12
CA THR A 196 15.80 22.43 2.04
C THR A 196 15.21 21.15 1.44
N TYR A 197 15.93 20.04 1.56
CA TYR A 197 15.45 18.75 1.14
C TYR A 197 14.31 18.27 2.04
N ARG A 198 13.26 17.74 1.41
CA ARG A 198 12.11 17.15 2.12
C ARG A 198 12.25 15.63 2.09
N PRO A 199 12.52 14.98 3.24
CA PRO A 199 12.59 13.53 3.32
C PRO A 199 11.30 12.85 2.87
N LEU A 200 11.42 11.70 2.23
CA LEU A 200 10.31 10.82 1.90
C LEU A 200 10.36 9.58 2.81
N TYR A 201 9.31 9.35 3.61
CA TYR A 201 9.20 8.19 4.49
C TYR A 201 8.40 7.08 3.81
N CYS A 202 8.86 5.84 3.91
CA CYS A 202 8.29 4.72 3.16
C CYS A 202 7.42 3.84 4.06
N ILE A 203 6.36 3.28 3.49
CA ILE A 203 5.50 2.28 4.11
C ILE A 203 5.36 1.13 3.10
N TYR A 204 5.76 -0.07 3.52
CA TYR A 204 5.58 -1.28 2.72
C TYR A 204 4.50 -2.16 3.34
N VAL A 205 3.38 -2.34 2.64
CA VAL A 205 2.25 -3.17 3.09
C VAL A 205 2.31 -4.51 2.36
N ALA A 206 2.73 -5.56 3.05
CA ALA A 206 2.74 -6.93 2.55
C ALA A 206 1.41 -7.62 2.87
N ILE A 207 0.64 -7.94 1.83
CA ILE A 207 -0.72 -8.49 1.92
C ILE A 207 -0.69 -9.91 1.36
N GLY A 208 -0.99 -10.90 2.20
CA GLY A 208 -1.03 -12.31 1.78
C GLY A 208 0.28 -12.83 1.17
N GLN A 209 1.41 -12.21 1.52
CA GLN A 209 2.73 -12.66 1.06
C GLN A 209 3.23 -13.81 1.92
N LYS A 210 4.13 -14.63 1.37
CA LYS A 210 4.81 -15.66 2.18
C LYS A 210 5.71 -14.98 3.21
N GLN A 211 5.70 -15.48 4.43
CA GLN A 211 6.53 -14.93 5.51
C GLN A 211 8.02 -14.90 5.16
N SER A 212 8.52 -15.91 4.44
CA SER A 212 9.91 -15.94 3.94
C SER A 212 10.22 -14.85 2.91
N THR A 213 9.25 -14.44 2.09
CA THR A 213 9.40 -13.31 1.16
C THR A 213 9.49 -12.00 1.93
N ILE A 214 8.64 -11.81 2.94
CA ILE A 214 8.65 -10.61 3.80
C ILE A 214 9.98 -10.52 4.55
N ALA A 215 10.45 -11.62 5.15
CA ALA A 215 11.73 -11.66 5.84
C ALA A 215 12.91 -11.30 4.93
N ARG A 216 12.93 -11.81 3.69
CA ARG A 216 13.95 -11.45 2.69
C ARG A 216 13.91 -9.97 2.34
N LEU A 217 12.71 -9.41 2.17
CA LEU A 217 12.54 -7.98 1.91
C LEU A 217 13.09 -7.13 3.06
N ILE A 218 12.77 -7.49 4.30
CA ILE A 218 13.27 -6.78 5.48
C ILE A 218 14.80 -6.81 5.51
N ALA A 219 15.41 -7.98 5.24
CA ALA A 219 16.86 -8.12 5.17
C ALA A 219 17.47 -7.21 4.08
N VAL A 220 16.87 -7.14 2.89
CA VAL A 220 17.33 -6.23 1.82
C VAL A 220 17.24 -4.76 2.25
N LEU A 221 16.14 -4.36 2.89
CA LEU A 221 15.99 -3.00 3.40
C LEU A 221 17.00 -2.66 4.52
N GLU A 222 17.34 -3.64 5.36
CA GLU A 222 18.32 -3.48 6.43
C GLU A 222 19.74 -3.38 5.88
N GLU A 223 20.13 -4.30 4.98
CA GLU A 223 21.44 -4.32 4.30
C GLU A 223 21.70 -3.04 3.51
N ALA A 224 20.66 -2.50 2.85
CA ALA A 224 20.75 -1.26 2.09
C ALA A 224 20.60 0.01 2.97
N GLY A 225 20.36 -0.13 4.28
CA GLY A 225 20.19 0.99 5.20
C GLY A 225 18.91 1.81 4.98
N ALA A 226 17.89 1.22 4.35
CA ALA A 226 16.60 1.85 4.07
C ALA A 226 15.56 1.66 5.18
N LEU A 227 15.75 0.64 6.02
CA LEU A 227 14.85 0.34 7.13
C LEU A 227 14.61 1.53 8.08
N PRO A 228 15.60 2.39 8.45
CA PRO A 228 15.37 3.55 9.32
C PRO A 228 14.33 4.57 8.80
N TYR A 229 14.03 4.56 7.50
CA TYR A 229 13.03 5.45 6.88
C TYR A 229 11.76 4.70 6.46
N THR A 230 11.64 3.41 6.79
CA THR A 230 10.60 2.53 6.28
C THR A 230 9.83 1.84 7.40
N ILE A 231 8.50 1.86 7.31
CA ILE A 231 7.59 1.03 8.12
C ILE A 231 7.23 -0.20 7.29
N VAL A 232 7.33 -1.40 7.86
CA VAL A 232 6.87 -2.63 7.19
C VAL A 232 5.64 -3.13 7.91
N LEU A 233 4.49 -3.12 7.23
CA LEU A 233 3.26 -3.75 7.72
C LEU A 233 3.15 -5.13 7.08
N ALA A 234 3.12 -6.17 7.91
CA ALA A 234 3.05 -7.55 7.47
C ALA A 234 1.70 -8.18 7.85
N SER A 235 0.93 -8.58 6.85
CA SER A 235 -0.17 -9.54 7.00
C SER A 235 0.09 -10.73 6.07
N PRO A 236 0.88 -11.73 6.52
CA PRO A 236 1.27 -12.86 5.68
C PRO A 236 0.08 -13.74 5.27
N ALA A 237 0.29 -14.63 4.30
CA ALA A 237 -0.73 -15.55 3.81
C ALA A 237 -1.32 -16.49 4.88
N ALA A 238 -0.62 -16.69 6.01
CA ALA A 238 -1.07 -17.50 7.13
C ALA A 238 -2.07 -16.76 8.04
N ASP A 239 -2.16 -15.44 7.94
CA ASP A 239 -3.13 -14.65 8.70
C ASP A 239 -4.55 -14.83 8.18
N SER A 240 -5.52 -14.47 9.02
CA SER A 240 -6.93 -14.41 8.62
C SER A 240 -7.17 -13.49 7.43
N ALA A 241 -8.21 -13.79 6.64
CA ALA A 241 -8.65 -12.93 5.54
C ALA A 241 -8.98 -11.51 6.03
N THR A 242 -9.41 -11.37 7.28
CA THR A 242 -9.70 -10.07 7.90
C THR A 242 -8.46 -9.21 8.06
N ASN A 243 -7.37 -9.80 8.56
CA ASN A 243 -6.11 -9.08 8.72
C ASN A 243 -5.59 -8.61 7.36
N GLN A 244 -5.70 -9.46 6.33
CA GLN A 244 -5.32 -9.13 4.96
C GLN A 244 -6.22 -8.04 4.36
N TYR A 245 -7.52 -8.05 4.70
CA TYR A 245 -8.48 -7.02 4.31
C TYR A 245 -8.18 -5.64 4.95
N LEU A 246 -7.77 -5.60 6.21
CA LEU A 246 -7.54 -4.34 6.91
C LEU A 246 -6.12 -3.77 6.73
N ALA A 247 -5.14 -4.61 6.40
CA ALA A 247 -3.74 -4.24 6.28
C ALA A 247 -3.49 -2.98 5.39
N PRO A 248 -4.10 -2.84 4.20
CA PRO A 248 -3.90 -1.63 3.39
C PRO A 248 -4.43 -0.36 4.04
N PHE A 249 -5.57 -0.44 4.75
CA PHE A 249 -6.16 0.70 5.42
C PHE A 249 -5.34 1.14 6.64
N ALA A 250 -4.78 0.17 7.39
CA ALA A 250 -3.86 0.44 8.48
C ALA A 250 -2.57 1.11 7.98
N GLY A 251 -1.99 0.59 6.89
CA GLY A 251 -0.83 1.21 6.24
C GLY A 251 -1.13 2.63 5.75
N ALA A 252 -2.31 2.85 5.15
CA ALA A 252 -2.74 4.17 4.73
C ALA A 252 -2.84 5.14 5.91
N ALA A 253 -3.38 4.72 7.05
CA ALA A 253 -3.46 5.56 8.26
C ALA A 253 -2.06 5.96 8.77
N MET A 254 -1.09 5.03 8.76
CA MET A 254 0.31 5.31 9.11
C MET A 254 0.94 6.32 8.13
N GLY A 255 0.68 6.19 6.83
CA GLY A 255 1.15 7.11 5.80
C GLY A 255 0.50 8.51 5.87
N GLU A 256 -0.79 8.56 6.17
CA GLU A 256 -1.55 9.82 6.31
C GLU A 256 -1.03 10.69 7.45
N TRP A 257 -0.54 10.09 8.53
CA TRP A 257 0.06 10.85 9.63
C TRP A 257 1.24 11.71 9.14
N PHE A 258 2.10 11.19 8.27
CA PHE A 258 3.18 11.99 7.68
C PHE A 258 2.63 13.13 6.82
N MET A 259 1.62 12.85 5.99
CA MET A 259 0.99 13.85 5.14
C MET A 259 0.33 14.98 5.94
N ASP A 260 -0.43 14.65 6.98
CA ASP A 260 -1.12 15.63 7.83
C ASP A 260 -0.13 16.45 8.68
N ASN A 261 1.06 15.91 8.99
CA ASN A 261 2.14 16.62 9.67
C ASN A 261 3.12 17.33 8.71
N GLY A 262 2.70 17.57 7.47
CA GLY A 262 3.46 18.34 6.48
C GLY A 262 4.70 17.66 5.90
N MET A 263 4.83 16.34 6.13
CA MET A 263 5.90 15.50 5.61
C MET A 263 5.44 14.79 4.34
N ASP A 264 6.38 14.12 3.67
CA ASP A 264 6.09 13.35 2.47
C ASP A 264 6.29 11.86 2.74
N ALA A 265 5.34 11.05 2.28
CA ALA A 265 5.37 9.60 2.43
C ALA A 265 5.09 8.89 1.11
N LEU A 266 5.61 7.67 1.00
CA LEU A 266 5.39 6.72 -0.08
C LEU A 266 4.84 5.43 0.51
N ILE A 267 3.69 4.97 0.02
CA ILE A 267 3.11 3.69 0.41
C ILE A 267 3.09 2.71 -0.76
N VAL A 268 3.56 1.50 -0.52
CA VAL A 268 3.51 0.36 -1.45
C VAL A 268 2.49 -0.64 -0.94
N TYR A 269 1.57 -1.08 -1.81
CA TYR A 269 0.62 -2.15 -1.49
C TYR A 269 0.96 -3.41 -2.30
N ASP A 270 1.49 -4.46 -1.67
CA ASP A 270 1.93 -5.71 -2.31
C ASP A 270 1.14 -6.94 -1.79
N ASP A 271 0.02 -7.32 -2.39
CA ASP A 271 -0.63 -6.70 -3.56
C ASP A 271 -2.15 -6.53 -3.35
N LEU A 272 -2.75 -5.63 -4.12
CA LEU A 272 -4.19 -5.35 -4.02
C LEU A 272 -5.05 -6.44 -4.69
N SER A 273 -4.46 -7.34 -5.47
CA SER A 273 -5.17 -8.51 -6.00
C SER A 273 -5.54 -9.46 -4.85
N LYS A 274 -4.59 -9.75 -3.97
CA LYS A 274 -4.81 -10.53 -2.74
C LYS A 274 -5.73 -9.81 -1.77
N HIS A 275 -5.64 -8.49 -1.67
CA HIS A 275 -6.57 -7.68 -0.88
C HIS A 275 -8.02 -7.86 -1.33
N ALA A 276 -8.30 -7.79 -2.64
CA ALA A 276 -9.63 -8.02 -3.19
C ALA A 276 -10.13 -9.45 -2.91
N VAL A 277 -9.25 -10.45 -3.02
CA VAL A 277 -9.60 -11.86 -2.70
C VAL A 277 -9.95 -12.02 -1.22
N ALA A 278 -9.20 -11.39 -0.32
CA ALA A 278 -9.49 -11.40 1.10
C ALA A 278 -10.86 -10.74 1.41
N TYR A 279 -11.15 -9.59 0.79
CA TYR A 279 -12.46 -8.93 0.93
C TYR A 279 -13.61 -9.77 0.36
N ARG A 280 -13.37 -10.49 -0.74
CA ARG A 280 -14.34 -11.43 -1.31
C ARG A 280 -14.65 -12.56 -0.32
N GLN A 281 -13.63 -13.17 0.27
CA GLN A 281 -13.82 -14.22 1.28
C GLN A 281 -14.65 -13.71 2.46
N VAL A 282 -14.25 -12.58 3.03
CA VAL A 282 -14.98 -11.91 4.12
C VAL A 282 -16.46 -11.67 3.76
N SER A 283 -16.71 -11.14 2.57
CA SER A 283 -18.07 -10.82 2.11
C SER A 283 -18.94 -12.06 1.92
N LEU A 284 -18.37 -13.15 1.41
CA LEU A 284 -19.08 -14.41 1.21
C LEU A 284 -19.42 -15.10 2.54
N VAL A 285 -18.52 -15.07 3.53
CA VAL A 285 -18.80 -15.59 4.87
C VAL A 285 -19.93 -14.79 5.53
N LEU A 286 -19.94 -13.46 5.33
CA LEU A 286 -21.04 -12.58 5.76
C LEU A 286 -22.33 -12.72 4.92
N LYS A 287 -22.38 -13.67 3.99
CA LYS A 287 -23.53 -13.93 3.09
C LYS A 287 -23.99 -12.68 2.31
N ARG A 288 -23.06 -11.76 2.02
CA ARG A 288 -23.36 -10.61 1.15
C ARG A 288 -23.55 -11.08 -0.29
N PRO A 289 -24.49 -10.48 -1.06
CA PRO A 289 -24.66 -10.80 -2.46
C PRO A 289 -23.37 -10.58 -3.26
N SER A 290 -23.00 -11.57 -4.08
CA SER A 290 -21.82 -11.50 -4.96
C SER A 290 -22.19 -11.15 -6.40
N GLY A 291 -21.30 -10.45 -7.09
CA GLY A 291 -21.40 -10.08 -8.51
C GLY A 291 -20.39 -10.83 -9.39
N ARG A 292 -19.81 -10.11 -10.35
CA ARG A 292 -18.83 -10.63 -11.32
C ARG A 292 -17.62 -11.26 -10.60
N GLU A 293 -17.20 -12.44 -11.05
CA GLU A 293 -16.07 -13.20 -10.48
C GLU A 293 -16.21 -13.45 -8.95
N ALA A 294 -17.48 -13.49 -8.48
CA ALA A 294 -17.89 -13.63 -7.09
C ALA A 294 -17.45 -12.50 -6.14
N TYR A 295 -16.93 -11.38 -6.65
CA TYR A 295 -16.63 -10.21 -5.82
C TYR A 295 -17.91 -9.52 -5.34
N PRO A 296 -17.91 -8.90 -4.15
CA PRO A 296 -19.04 -8.09 -3.70
C PRO A 296 -19.21 -6.84 -4.57
N GLY A 297 -20.44 -6.32 -4.65
CA GLY A 297 -20.78 -5.19 -5.55
C GLY A 297 -20.02 -3.89 -5.27
N ASP A 298 -19.45 -3.74 -4.09
CA ASP A 298 -18.70 -2.59 -3.61
C ASP A 298 -17.17 -2.77 -3.67
N VAL A 299 -16.65 -3.80 -4.35
CA VAL A 299 -15.19 -4.01 -4.49
C VAL A 299 -14.48 -2.83 -5.18
N PHE A 300 -15.19 -2.07 -6.03
CA PHE A 300 -14.66 -0.81 -6.56
C PHE A 300 -14.52 0.25 -5.45
N TYR A 301 -15.51 0.34 -4.56
CA TYR A 301 -15.50 1.27 -3.43
C TYR A 301 -14.35 0.96 -2.47
N LEU A 302 -14.04 -0.33 -2.25
CA LEU A 302 -12.89 -0.78 -1.47
C LEU A 302 -11.58 -0.11 -1.88
N HIS A 303 -11.21 -0.22 -3.16
CA HIS A 303 -9.94 0.31 -3.65
C HIS A 303 -9.98 1.82 -3.88
N SER A 304 -11.13 2.37 -4.29
CA SER A 304 -11.24 3.83 -4.51
C SER A 304 -11.13 4.60 -3.19
N ARG A 305 -11.84 4.17 -2.12
CA ARG A 305 -11.74 4.83 -0.80
C ARG A 305 -10.36 4.65 -0.16
N LEU A 306 -9.63 3.59 -0.50
CA LEU A 306 -8.25 3.39 -0.09
C LEU A 306 -7.29 4.33 -0.85
N LEU A 307 -7.29 4.27 -2.17
CA LEU A 307 -6.31 4.96 -3.00
C LEU A 307 -6.54 6.48 -3.07
N GLU A 308 -7.79 6.95 -2.96
CA GLU A 308 -8.09 8.38 -2.91
C GLU A 308 -7.58 9.09 -1.65
N ARG A 309 -7.14 8.34 -0.62
CA ARG A 309 -6.48 8.91 0.57
C ARG A 309 -5.06 9.41 0.27
N ALA A 310 -4.42 8.85 -0.76
CA ALA A 310 -3.12 9.31 -1.24
C ALA A 310 -3.29 10.59 -2.08
N ALA A 311 -2.72 11.69 -1.62
CA ALA A 311 -2.81 13.00 -2.25
C ALA A 311 -1.63 13.90 -1.89
N ARG A 312 -1.52 15.05 -2.57
CA ARG A 312 -0.72 16.21 -2.13
C ARG A 312 -1.66 17.25 -1.55
N VAL A 313 -1.47 17.62 -0.28
CA VAL A 313 -2.30 18.65 0.36
C VAL A 313 -1.72 20.06 0.15
N GLY A 314 -2.61 21.06 0.17
CA GLY A 314 -2.24 22.48 0.02
C GLY A 314 -1.38 23.01 1.16
N GLU A 315 -0.77 24.18 0.97
CA GLU A 315 0.12 24.80 1.95
C GLU A 315 -0.58 25.17 3.26
N GLN A 316 -1.83 25.64 3.17
CA GLN A 316 -2.70 25.89 4.33
C GLN A 316 -3.05 24.62 5.14
N PHE A 317 -2.79 23.43 4.58
CA PHE A 317 -3.02 22.13 5.22
C PHE A 317 -1.71 21.39 5.50
N GLY A 318 -0.57 22.09 5.58
CA GLY A 318 0.73 21.53 5.93
C GLY A 318 1.62 21.15 4.75
N ASN A 319 1.11 21.21 3.51
CA ASN A 319 1.87 20.90 2.29
C ASN A 319 2.48 19.49 2.25
N GLY A 320 1.95 18.51 2.99
CA GLY A 320 2.44 17.13 2.97
C GLY A 320 1.93 16.33 1.76
N SER A 321 2.44 15.12 1.59
CA SER A 321 1.89 14.17 0.61
C SER A 321 1.98 12.73 1.04
N LEU A 322 1.06 11.93 0.49
CA LEU A 322 1.15 10.48 0.45
C LEU A 322 1.09 10.03 -1.02
N THR A 323 2.19 9.49 -1.54
CA THR A 323 2.25 8.83 -2.87
C THR A 323 1.93 7.36 -2.71
N ALA A 324 1.13 6.77 -3.61
CA ALA A 324 0.78 5.36 -3.55
C ALA A 324 1.27 4.59 -4.78
N LEU A 325 1.90 3.44 -4.54
CA LEU A 325 2.31 2.45 -5.54
C LEU A 325 1.55 1.14 -5.28
N PRO A 326 0.28 1.02 -5.71
CA PRO A 326 -0.43 -0.24 -5.64
C PRO A 326 0.14 -1.24 -6.65
N ILE A 327 0.35 -2.48 -6.20
CA ILE A 327 0.69 -3.61 -7.07
C ILE A 327 -0.59 -4.38 -7.41
N ILE A 328 -0.74 -4.73 -8.68
CA ILE A 328 -1.75 -5.68 -9.17
C ILE A 328 -1.06 -6.80 -9.94
N GLU A 329 -1.37 -8.03 -9.56
CA GLU A 329 -0.99 -9.21 -10.34
C GLU A 329 -2.09 -9.56 -11.35
N THR A 330 -1.73 -9.59 -12.63
CA THR A 330 -2.56 -10.11 -13.72
C THR A 330 -2.39 -11.62 -13.87
N GLN A 331 -3.37 -12.26 -14.49
CA GLN A 331 -3.31 -13.66 -14.87
C GLN A 331 -3.15 -13.74 -16.39
N ALA A 332 -2.02 -14.29 -16.86
CA ALA A 332 -1.72 -14.44 -18.28
C ALA A 332 -1.87 -13.14 -19.11
N GLY A 333 -1.46 -12.00 -18.55
CA GLY A 333 -1.51 -10.69 -19.18
C GLY A 333 -2.91 -10.09 -19.32
N ASP A 334 -3.94 -10.68 -18.70
CA ASP A 334 -5.31 -10.17 -18.82
C ASP A 334 -5.53 -8.90 -17.97
N VAL A 335 -5.42 -7.75 -18.63
CA VAL A 335 -5.75 -6.43 -18.06
C VAL A 335 -7.24 -6.12 -18.05
N SER A 336 -8.06 -6.93 -18.73
CA SER A 336 -9.51 -6.74 -18.84
C SER A 336 -10.28 -7.44 -17.72
N ALA A 337 -9.58 -8.20 -16.88
CA ALA A 337 -10.12 -8.76 -15.65
C ALA A 337 -10.67 -7.67 -14.72
N TYR A 338 -11.61 -8.05 -13.85
CA TYR A 338 -12.42 -7.09 -13.12
C TYR A 338 -11.61 -6.18 -12.19
N ILE A 339 -10.68 -6.74 -11.40
CA ILE A 339 -9.87 -5.97 -10.45
C ILE A 339 -8.84 -5.07 -11.16
N PRO A 340 -8.02 -5.55 -12.13
CA PRO A 340 -7.14 -4.69 -12.91
C PRO A 340 -7.85 -3.48 -13.53
N THR A 341 -8.99 -3.70 -14.18
CA THR A 341 -9.78 -2.63 -14.82
C THR A 341 -10.21 -1.56 -13.81
N ASN A 342 -10.68 -1.98 -12.63
CA ASN A 342 -11.07 -1.06 -11.56
C ASN A 342 -9.88 -0.19 -11.12
N VAL A 343 -8.73 -0.81 -10.81
CA VAL A 343 -7.57 -0.08 -10.26
C VAL A 343 -6.92 0.83 -11.31
N ILE A 344 -6.90 0.44 -12.59
CA ILE A 344 -6.48 1.31 -13.70
C ILE A 344 -7.33 2.58 -13.76
N SER A 345 -8.65 2.46 -13.55
CA SER A 345 -9.54 3.62 -13.58
C SER A 345 -9.37 4.56 -12.37
N ILE A 346 -8.90 4.05 -11.23
CA ILE A 346 -8.71 4.80 -9.98
C ILE A 346 -7.35 5.50 -9.95
N THR A 347 -6.28 4.84 -10.39
CA THR A 347 -4.87 5.29 -10.26
C THR A 347 -4.46 6.26 -11.36
N ASP A 348 -3.72 7.33 -11.05
CA ASP A 348 -3.33 8.39 -11.99
C ASP A 348 -2.47 7.92 -13.17
N GLY A 349 -1.95 6.70 -13.12
CA GLY A 349 -1.20 6.09 -14.19
C GLY A 349 -0.91 4.63 -13.89
N GLN A 350 -0.27 3.97 -14.83
CA GLN A 350 0.19 2.61 -14.68
C GLN A 350 1.56 2.40 -15.31
N ILE A 351 2.36 1.55 -14.67
CA ILE A 351 3.58 0.95 -15.16
C ILE A 351 3.26 -0.52 -15.40
N TYR A 352 3.18 -0.88 -16.67
CA TYR A 352 2.83 -2.23 -17.10
C TYR A 352 4.08 -3.06 -17.39
N LEU A 353 4.21 -4.21 -16.74
CA LEU A 353 5.34 -5.12 -16.92
C LEU A 353 4.95 -6.29 -17.82
N GLU A 354 5.65 -6.43 -18.94
CA GLU A 354 5.44 -7.50 -19.92
C GLU A 354 6.39 -8.68 -19.67
N THR A 355 5.84 -9.88 -19.55
CA THR A 355 6.62 -11.12 -19.42
C THR A 355 7.56 -11.34 -20.61
N ASP A 356 7.12 -11.02 -21.82
CA ASP A 356 7.93 -11.21 -23.04
C ASP A 356 9.19 -10.33 -23.05
N LEU A 357 9.08 -9.07 -22.60
CA LEU A 357 10.23 -8.19 -22.46
C LEU A 357 11.23 -8.73 -21.44
N PHE A 358 10.74 -9.29 -20.34
CA PHE A 358 11.56 -9.88 -19.31
C PHE A 358 12.40 -11.06 -19.85
N TYR A 359 11.78 -11.92 -20.69
CA TYR A 359 12.47 -13.05 -21.34
C TYR A 359 13.40 -12.61 -22.48
N GLN A 360 13.12 -11.49 -23.14
CA GLN A 360 14.01 -10.87 -24.14
C GLN A 360 15.21 -10.15 -23.50
N GLY A 361 15.32 -10.14 -22.17
CA GLY A 361 16.43 -9.51 -21.45
C GLY A 361 16.28 -7.99 -21.29
N VAL A 362 15.09 -7.44 -21.52
CA VAL A 362 14.77 -6.03 -21.19
C VAL A 362 14.29 -5.99 -19.74
N ARG A 363 15.16 -5.51 -18.84
CA ARG A 363 14.90 -5.40 -17.40
C ARG A 363 15.27 -3.99 -16.93
N PRO A 364 14.35 -3.24 -16.29
CA PRO A 364 12.98 -3.60 -15.93
C PRO A 364 12.07 -3.77 -17.17
N ALA A 365 11.14 -4.70 -17.09
CA ALA A 365 10.33 -5.18 -18.22
C ALA A 365 9.14 -4.26 -18.56
N ILE A 366 9.39 -2.96 -18.64
CA ILE A 366 8.34 -1.94 -18.76
C ILE A 366 7.85 -1.81 -20.21
N SER A 367 6.54 -1.94 -20.40
CA SER A 367 5.87 -1.66 -21.65
C SER A 367 5.72 -0.16 -21.86
N VAL A 368 6.45 0.41 -22.82
CA VAL A 368 6.38 1.85 -23.13
C VAL A 368 4.99 2.26 -23.65
N GLY A 369 4.31 1.37 -24.38
CA GLY A 369 3.01 1.64 -25.00
C GLY A 369 1.84 1.56 -24.01
N LEU A 370 1.86 0.56 -23.12
CA LEU A 370 0.78 0.35 -22.15
C LEU A 370 0.95 1.16 -20.87
N SER A 371 2.17 1.61 -20.58
CA SER A 371 2.45 2.42 -19.39
C SER A 371 2.19 3.91 -19.63
N VAL A 372 1.59 4.60 -18.66
CA VAL A 372 1.24 6.02 -18.75
C VAL A 372 1.24 6.63 -17.36
N SER A 373 1.72 7.88 -17.25
CA SER A 373 1.45 8.75 -16.10
C SER A 373 0.61 9.92 -16.59
N ARG A 374 -0.57 10.15 -15.99
CA ARG A 374 -1.43 11.29 -16.33
C ARG A 374 -0.90 12.63 -15.79
N VAL A 375 -0.05 12.60 -14.77
CA VAL A 375 0.67 13.79 -14.27
C VAL A 375 1.77 14.20 -15.26
N GLY A 376 2.45 13.22 -15.84
CA GLY A 376 3.45 13.42 -16.90
C GLY A 376 4.60 14.34 -16.47
N SER A 377 5.08 15.19 -17.39
CA SER A 377 6.29 16.00 -17.18
C SER A 377 6.20 17.04 -16.05
N ALA A 378 5.02 17.26 -15.44
CA ALA A 378 4.89 18.07 -14.24
C ALA A 378 5.62 17.43 -13.04
N ALA A 379 5.73 16.10 -13.01
CA ALA A 379 6.48 15.34 -12.02
C ALA A 379 7.95 15.11 -12.40
N GLN A 380 8.53 15.91 -13.31
CA GLN A 380 9.93 15.78 -13.71
C GLN A 380 10.76 17.00 -13.31
N LEU A 381 12.02 16.75 -12.97
CA LEU A 381 13.02 17.81 -12.88
C LEU A 381 13.23 18.45 -14.25
N LYS A 382 13.49 19.76 -14.29
CA LYS A 382 13.69 20.52 -15.54
C LYS A 382 14.75 19.87 -16.45
N ALA A 383 15.86 19.41 -15.88
CA ALA A 383 16.92 18.74 -16.60
C ALA A 383 16.43 17.42 -17.25
N MET A 384 15.69 16.59 -16.51
CA MET A 384 15.13 15.34 -17.04
C MET A 384 14.12 15.63 -18.15
N LYS A 385 13.25 16.63 -17.97
CA LYS A 385 12.26 17.03 -18.98
C LYS A 385 12.92 17.45 -20.30
N GLN A 386 14.05 18.15 -20.24
CA GLN A 386 14.78 18.59 -21.42
C GLN A 386 15.36 17.43 -22.23
N VAL A 387 15.86 16.38 -21.57
CA VAL A 387 16.50 15.24 -22.25
C VAL A 387 15.54 14.11 -22.59
N ALA A 388 14.49 13.91 -21.78
CA ALA A 388 13.58 12.76 -21.89
C ALA A 388 12.30 13.04 -22.68
N GLY A 389 11.98 14.31 -22.97
CA GLY A 389 10.68 14.70 -23.53
C GLY A 389 10.29 14.01 -24.84
N GLN A 390 11.26 13.58 -25.65
CA GLN A 390 11.02 12.86 -26.92
C GLN A 390 11.10 11.34 -26.79
N LEU A 391 11.66 10.80 -25.70
CA LEU A 391 12.00 9.37 -25.59
C LEU A 391 10.80 8.44 -25.70
N LYS A 392 9.67 8.80 -25.07
CA LYS A 392 8.45 7.98 -25.13
C LYS A 392 7.90 7.89 -26.56
N GLY A 393 7.91 9.00 -27.30
CA GLY A 393 7.48 9.04 -28.70
C GLY A 393 8.44 8.29 -29.62
N ASP A 394 9.75 8.45 -29.41
CA ASP A 394 10.79 7.75 -30.16
C ASP A 394 10.69 6.22 -29.98
N LEU A 395 10.45 5.74 -28.75
CA LEU A 395 10.29 4.32 -28.46
C LEU A 395 8.96 3.75 -28.96
N ALA A 396 7.89 4.54 -28.98
CA ALA A 396 6.63 4.13 -29.59
C ALA A 396 6.78 3.93 -31.11
N GLN A 397 7.39 4.89 -31.80
CA GLN A 397 7.72 4.76 -33.23
C GLN A 397 8.67 3.60 -33.50
N PHE A 398 9.65 3.39 -32.63
CA PHE A 398 10.55 2.25 -32.73
C PHE A 398 9.80 0.92 -32.68
N ARG A 399 8.86 0.73 -31.74
CA ARG A 399 8.08 -0.52 -31.64
C ARG A 399 7.23 -0.78 -32.89
N GLU A 400 6.56 0.25 -33.41
CA GLU A 400 5.78 0.13 -34.65
C GLU A 400 6.69 -0.28 -35.82
N LEU A 401 7.80 0.43 -36.03
CA LEU A 401 8.72 0.16 -37.13
C LEU A 401 9.44 -1.19 -36.98
N ALA A 402 9.78 -1.60 -35.75
CA ALA A 402 10.43 -2.88 -35.49
C ALA A 402 9.52 -4.07 -35.86
N ALA A 403 8.21 -3.96 -35.67
CA ALA A 403 7.26 -4.97 -36.11
C ALA A 403 7.20 -5.08 -37.65
N PHE A 404 7.19 -3.95 -38.37
CA PHE A 404 7.20 -3.94 -39.84
C PHE A 404 8.53 -4.41 -40.44
N ALA A 405 9.65 -4.06 -39.81
CA ALA A 405 10.99 -4.43 -40.24
C ALA A 405 11.24 -5.95 -40.24
N GLN A 406 10.45 -6.74 -39.51
CA GLN A 406 10.53 -8.21 -39.56
C GLN A 406 10.04 -8.79 -40.90
N PHE A 407 9.27 -8.04 -41.68
CA PHE A 407 8.64 -8.49 -42.92
C PHE A 407 9.20 -7.83 -44.19
N GLY A 408 10.03 -6.78 -44.05
CA GLY A 408 10.60 -6.02 -45.17
C GLY A 408 12.07 -6.35 -45.44
N SER A 409 12.44 -6.53 -46.71
CA SER A 409 13.83 -6.80 -47.12
C SER A 409 14.69 -5.54 -47.30
N GLU A 410 14.07 -4.39 -47.59
CA GLU A 410 14.76 -3.10 -47.76
C GLU A 410 14.02 -2.02 -46.95
N LEU A 411 14.74 -1.37 -46.04
CA LEU A 411 14.25 -0.24 -45.25
C LEU A 411 14.92 1.04 -45.76
N ASP A 412 14.17 2.13 -45.87
CA ASP A 412 14.77 3.43 -46.18
C ASP A 412 15.69 3.90 -45.04
N ALA A 413 16.66 4.76 -45.37
CA ALA A 413 17.68 5.19 -44.41
C ALA A 413 17.11 5.91 -43.17
N ALA A 414 15.97 6.61 -43.29
CA ALA A 414 15.35 7.29 -42.17
C ALA A 414 14.69 6.29 -41.21
N THR A 415 14.01 5.27 -41.75
CA THR A 415 13.44 4.16 -40.97
C THR A 415 14.54 3.36 -40.26
N GLN A 416 15.65 3.05 -40.95
CA GLN A 416 16.80 2.37 -40.34
C GLN A 416 17.39 3.19 -39.18
N ALA A 417 17.57 4.50 -39.36
CA ALA A 417 18.09 5.37 -38.31
C ALA A 417 17.19 5.42 -37.07
N LYS A 418 15.86 5.42 -37.25
CA LYS A 418 14.90 5.34 -36.13
C LYS A 418 14.98 4.00 -35.41
N ILE A 419 15.10 2.90 -36.14
CA ILE A 419 15.26 1.56 -35.57
C ILE A 419 16.54 1.46 -34.75
N ASP A 420 17.67 1.93 -35.29
CA ASP A 420 18.96 1.88 -34.60
C ASP A 420 18.98 2.77 -33.37
N ARG A 421 18.35 3.95 -33.43
CA ARG A 421 18.18 4.82 -32.26
C ARG A 421 17.34 4.14 -31.19
N GLY A 422 16.20 3.55 -31.56
CA GLY A 422 15.32 2.84 -30.62
C GLY A 422 16.02 1.68 -29.92
N LYS A 423 16.78 0.85 -30.66
CA LYS A 423 17.61 -0.23 -30.08
C LYS A 423 18.58 0.29 -29.02
N ARG A 424 19.30 1.38 -29.32
CA ARG A 424 20.23 1.99 -28.36
C ARG A 424 19.54 2.52 -27.11
N ILE A 425 18.34 3.11 -27.25
CA ILE A 425 17.56 3.58 -26.10
C ILE A 425 17.10 2.40 -25.24
N VAL A 426 16.66 1.28 -25.86
CA VAL A 426 16.28 0.06 -25.13
C VAL A 426 17.45 -0.47 -24.31
N GLU A 427 18.66 -0.56 -24.90
CA GLU A 427 19.86 -0.98 -24.16
C GLU A 427 20.22 -0.01 -23.04
N LEU A 428 20.10 1.31 -23.26
CA LEU A 428 20.36 2.32 -22.24
C LEU A 428 19.46 2.17 -21.01
N PHE A 429 18.22 1.75 -21.20
CA PHE A 429 17.25 1.59 -20.11
C PHE A 429 17.30 0.22 -19.42
N LYS A 430 18.19 -0.68 -19.85
CA LYS A 430 18.45 -1.90 -19.08
C LYS A 430 19.21 -1.55 -17.81
N GLN A 431 18.69 -2.01 -16.67
CA GLN A 431 19.25 -1.78 -15.34
C GLN A 431 19.21 -3.11 -14.57
N PRO A 432 20.31 -3.51 -13.92
CA PRO A 432 20.42 -4.80 -13.23
C PRO A 432 19.54 -4.90 -11.98
#